data_AF-A0AB36EME5-F1
#
_entry.id   AF-A0AB36EME5-F1
#
_cell.length_a   1.000
_cell.length_b   1.000
_cell.length_c   1.000
_cell.angle_alpha   90.00
_cell.angle_beta   90.00
_cell.angle_gamma   90.00
#
_symmetry.space_group_name_H-M   'P 1'
#
loop_
_entity.id
_entity.type
_entity.pdbx_description
1 polymer ?
#
loop_
_entity_poly.entity_id
_entity_poly.type
_entity_poly.pdbx_seq_one_letter_code
_entity_poly.pdbx_strand_id
1 'polypeptide(L)'
;MIRRIDDAQDAIETYGKFRDKILHVIDIANDGTTETEILQLLDNREAVMWVHNDSIAIVQIIIDLTDGSRWCLVRIASGDLSDILAGNSAIAEWAKSHGAIGVCLIGRKGWIRVLAPLGFASQKYINTTKQEEGRVYLLTRFFDGIIPKNDDPDDPD
;
A
#
# COMPACT_ATOMS: atom_id res chain seq x y z
N MET A 1 -7.78 7.08 -17.03
CA MET A 1 -8.13 7.98 -15.90
C MET A 1 -8.15 7.15 -14.64
N ILE A 2 -7.37 7.53 -13.63
CA ILE A 2 -7.30 6.81 -12.35
C ILE A 2 -8.56 7.12 -11.55
N ARG A 3 -9.21 6.09 -11.01
CA ARG A 3 -10.45 6.21 -10.26
C ARG A 3 -10.32 5.56 -8.89
N ARG A 4 -10.66 6.30 -7.84
CA ARG A 4 -10.90 5.77 -6.50
C ARG A 4 -12.32 5.23 -6.42
N ILE A 5 -12.49 4.07 -5.80
CA ILE A 5 -13.80 3.47 -5.57
C ILE A 5 -14.17 3.71 -4.09
N ASP A 6 -15.18 4.53 -3.84
CA ASP A 6 -15.59 4.93 -2.48
C ASP A 6 -17.09 4.76 -2.19
N ASP A 7 -17.86 4.29 -3.17
CA ASP A 7 -19.25 3.89 -3.04
C ASP A 7 -19.44 2.37 -3.11
N ALA A 8 -20.47 1.86 -2.42
CA ALA A 8 -20.67 0.43 -2.22
C ALA A 8 -21.08 -0.29 -3.52
N GLN A 9 -21.86 0.35 -4.38
CA GLN A 9 -22.34 -0.26 -5.61
C GLN A 9 -21.18 -0.44 -6.60
N ASP A 10 -20.41 0.63 -6.80
CA ASP A 10 -19.22 0.62 -7.64
C ASP A 10 -18.14 -0.30 -7.07
N ALA A 11 -18.06 -0.46 -5.75
CA ALA A 11 -17.19 -1.45 -5.12
C ALA A 11 -17.55 -2.88 -5.52
N ILE A 12 -18.84 -3.25 -5.47
CA ILE A 12 -19.30 -4.59 -5.87
C ILE A 12 -18.99 -4.85 -7.35
N GLU A 13 -19.35 -3.91 -8.23
CA GLU A 13 -19.14 -4.04 -9.67
C GLU A 13 -17.65 -4.10 -10.02
N THR A 14 -16.85 -3.21 -9.41
CA THR A 14 -15.40 -3.17 -9.63
C THR A 14 -14.74 -4.43 -9.11
N TYR A 15 -15.04 -4.85 -7.88
CA TYR A 15 -14.47 -6.07 -7.31
C TYR A 15 -14.80 -7.29 -8.18
N GLY A 16 -16.07 -7.42 -8.61
CA GLY A 16 -16.50 -8.49 -9.52
C GLY A 16 -15.71 -8.53 -10.81
N LYS A 17 -15.44 -7.38 -11.43
CA LYS A 17 -14.62 -7.26 -12.66
C LYS A 17 -13.17 -7.73 -12.45
N PHE A 18 -12.57 -7.43 -11.30
CA PHE A 18 -11.16 -7.70 -11.02
C PHE A 18 -10.91 -8.96 -10.18
N ARG A 19 -11.96 -9.70 -9.80
CA ARG A 19 -11.89 -10.80 -8.84
C ARG A 19 -10.82 -11.82 -9.18
N ASP A 20 -10.76 -12.30 -10.42
CA ASP A 20 -9.77 -13.32 -10.83
C ASP A 20 -8.33 -12.82 -10.66
N LYS A 21 -8.09 -11.53 -10.96
CA LYS A 21 -6.78 -10.90 -10.77
C LYS A 21 -6.43 -10.73 -9.30
N ILE A 22 -7.40 -10.41 -8.45
CA ILE A 22 -7.22 -10.29 -7.00
C ILE A 22 -6.89 -11.66 -6.41
N LEU A 23 -7.68 -12.69 -6.74
CA LEU A 23 -7.46 -14.07 -6.30
C LEU A 23 -6.10 -14.60 -6.74
N HIS A 24 -5.67 -14.29 -7.97
CA HIS A 24 -4.35 -14.67 -8.44
C HIS A 24 -3.21 -14.02 -7.63
N VAL A 25 -3.35 -12.74 -7.24
CA VAL A 25 -2.35 -12.09 -6.37
C VAL A 25 -2.33 -12.73 -4.99
N ILE A 26 -3.49 -13.04 -4.42
CA ILE A 26 -3.60 -13.73 -3.12
C ILE A 26 -2.86 -15.07 -3.15
N ASP A 27 -3.11 -15.88 -4.19
CA ASP A 27 -2.47 -17.18 -4.39
C ASP A 27 -0.94 -17.05 -4.53
N ILE A 28 -0.45 -16.09 -5.32
CA ILE A 28 0.99 -15.85 -5.49
C ILE A 28 1.65 -15.32 -4.21
N ALA A 29 0.97 -14.43 -3.48
CA ALA A 29 1.51 -13.85 -2.26
C ALA A 29 1.72 -14.94 -1.20
N ASN A 30 0.78 -15.87 -1.09
CA ASN A 30 0.80 -17.00 -0.17
C ASN A 30 1.27 -16.58 1.24
N ASP A 31 0.74 -15.46 1.74
CA ASP A 31 1.13 -14.86 3.02
C ASP A 31 0.09 -15.10 4.13
N GLY A 32 -1.02 -15.77 3.79
CA GLY A 32 -2.15 -16.04 4.68
C GLY A 32 -3.36 -15.15 4.40
N THR A 33 -3.22 -14.11 3.57
CA THR A 33 -4.33 -13.25 3.15
C THR A 33 -5.41 -14.09 2.46
N THR A 34 -6.67 -13.88 2.82
CA THR A 34 -7.81 -14.55 2.17
C THR A 34 -8.70 -13.58 1.39
N GLU A 35 -9.50 -14.11 0.46
CA GLU A 35 -10.52 -13.30 -0.24
C GLU A 35 -11.49 -12.66 0.76
N THR A 36 -11.93 -13.43 1.75
CA THR A 36 -12.84 -12.98 2.80
C THR A 36 -12.28 -11.80 3.57
N GLU A 37 -11.00 -11.83 3.94
CA GLU A 37 -10.34 -10.72 4.63
C GLU A 37 -10.30 -9.47 3.76
N ILE A 38 -9.97 -9.58 2.47
CA ILE A 38 -9.98 -8.43 1.55
C ILE A 38 -11.40 -7.84 1.44
N LEU A 39 -12.42 -8.68 1.30
CA LEU A 39 -13.81 -8.24 1.23
C LEU A 39 -14.25 -7.54 2.53
N GLN A 40 -13.87 -8.07 3.69
CA GLN A 40 -14.16 -7.45 4.99
C GLN A 40 -13.48 -6.08 5.13
N LEU A 41 -12.23 -5.94 4.70
CA LEU A 41 -11.53 -4.65 4.72
C LEU A 41 -12.23 -3.60 3.84
N LEU A 42 -12.75 -4.02 2.68
CA LEU A 42 -13.49 -3.13 1.79
C LEU A 42 -14.86 -2.76 2.36
N ASP A 43 -15.59 -3.72 2.92
CA ASP A 43 -16.91 -3.52 3.53
C ASP A 43 -16.84 -2.59 4.75
N ASN A 44 -15.84 -2.78 5.60
CA ASN A 44 -15.58 -1.94 6.78
C ASN A 44 -15.00 -0.56 6.43
N ARG A 45 -14.73 -0.28 5.14
CA ARG A 45 -14.03 0.93 4.66
C ARG A 45 -12.63 1.13 5.26
N GLU A 46 -11.98 0.03 5.62
CA GLU A 46 -10.59 0.01 6.10
C GLU A 46 -9.59 -0.05 4.93
N ALA A 47 -10.04 -0.51 3.77
CA ALA A 47 -9.29 -0.49 2.52
C ALA A 47 -10.07 0.21 1.40
N VAL A 48 -9.35 0.68 0.38
CA VAL A 48 -9.90 1.38 -0.78
C VAL A 48 -9.31 0.79 -2.06
N MET A 49 -10.14 0.69 -3.11
CA MET A 49 -9.70 0.27 -4.45
C MET A 49 -9.37 1.49 -5.32
N TRP A 50 -8.30 1.34 -6.09
CA TRP A 50 -7.89 2.27 -7.14
C TRP A 50 -7.79 1.51 -8.45
N VAL A 51 -8.42 2.03 -9.50
CA VAL A 51 -8.45 1.40 -10.81
C VAL A 51 -7.87 2.35 -11.86
N HIS A 52 -7.05 1.79 -12.74
CA HIS A 52 -6.60 2.45 -13.96
C HIS A 52 -6.60 1.45 -15.11
N ASN A 53 -7.38 1.73 -16.16
CA ASN A 53 -7.56 0.81 -17.30
C ASN A 53 -8.00 -0.60 -16.84
N ASP A 54 -7.16 -1.59 -17.06
CA ASP A 54 -7.36 -2.99 -16.66
C ASP A 54 -6.42 -3.38 -15.50
N SER A 55 -6.06 -2.40 -14.67
CA SER A 55 -5.20 -2.55 -13.51
C SER A 55 -5.90 -2.07 -12.24
N ILE A 56 -5.60 -2.73 -11.12
CA ILE A 56 -6.21 -2.47 -9.81
C ILE A 56 -5.14 -2.46 -8.71
N ALA A 57 -5.32 -1.57 -7.75
CA ALA A 57 -4.63 -1.59 -6.47
C ALA A 57 -5.65 -1.54 -5.32
N ILE A 58 -5.40 -2.32 -4.26
CA ILE A 58 -6.14 -2.25 -3.00
C ILE A 58 -5.17 -1.75 -1.94
N VAL A 59 -5.51 -0.64 -1.29
CA VAL A 59 -4.65 0.02 -0.31
C VAL A 59 -5.36 0.17 1.02
N GLN A 60 -4.59 0.08 2.11
CA GLN A 60 -5.07 0.20 3.49
C GLN A 60 -4.14 1.11 4.28
N ILE A 61 -4.68 1.88 5.22
CA ILE A 61 -3.85 2.55 6.24
C ILE A 61 -3.59 1.58 7.38
N ILE A 62 -2.31 1.31 7.66
CA ILE A 62 -1.85 0.49 8.78
C ILE A 62 -1.09 1.35 9.79
N ILE A 63 -0.99 0.90 11.03
CA ILE A 63 -0.22 1.54 12.10
C ILE A 63 0.96 0.65 12.43
N ASP A 64 2.17 1.19 12.38
CA ASP A 64 3.34 0.56 12.95
C ASP A 64 3.23 0.61 14.48
N LEU A 65 3.18 -0.55 15.12
CA LEU A 65 3.01 -0.65 16.57
C LEU A 65 4.27 -0.27 17.35
N THR A 66 5.42 -0.15 16.69
CA THR A 66 6.71 0.18 17.30
C THR A 66 6.81 1.67 17.61
N ASP A 67 6.36 2.52 16.69
CA ASP A 67 6.49 3.98 16.78
C ASP A 67 5.16 4.73 16.60
N GLY A 68 4.05 4.03 16.36
CA GLY A 68 2.72 4.61 16.15
C GLY A 68 2.52 5.26 14.79
N SER A 69 3.49 5.16 13.88
CA SER A 69 3.42 5.80 12.56
C SER A 69 2.38 5.13 11.66
N ARG A 70 1.69 5.94 10.85
CA ARG A 70 0.72 5.44 9.86
C ARG A 70 1.41 5.22 8.51
N TRP A 71 1.12 4.11 7.86
CA TRP A 71 1.62 3.77 6.53
C TRP A 71 0.48 3.38 5.61
N CYS A 72 0.58 3.72 4.34
CA CYS A 72 -0.34 3.20 3.32
C CYS A 72 0.23 1.91 2.74
N LEU A 73 -0.36 0.77 3.13
CA LEU A 73 0.01 -0.54 2.62
C LEU A 73 -0.73 -0.83 1.32
N VAL A 74 0.01 -1.12 0.26
CA VAL A 74 -0.53 -1.74 -0.97
C VAL A 74 -0.70 -3.24 -0.70
N ARG A 75 -1.94 -3.65 -0.41
CA ARG A 75 -2.33 -5.05 -0.14
C ARG A 75 -2.33 -5.87 -1.41
N ILE A 76 -2.95 -5.34 -2.46
CA ILE A 76 -3.09 -5.99 -3.77
C ILE A 76 -2.66 -4.99 -4.83
N ALA A 77 -1.88 -5.44 -5.80
CA ALA A 77 -1.60 -4.72 -7.03
C ALA A 77 -1.57 -5.72 -8.19
N SER A 78 -2.41 -5.52 -9.19
CA SER A 78 -2.54 -6.42 -10.34
C SER A 78 -2.84 -5.65 -11.62
N GLY A 79 -2.30 -6.13 -12.75
CA GLY A 79 -2.41 -5.49 -14.05
C GLY A 79 -1.06 -5.02 -14.60
N ASP A 80 -1.11 -4.02 -15.46
CA ASP A 80 0.08 -3.43 -16.07
C ASP A 80 0.83 -2.55 -15.04
N LEU A 81 2.14 -2.69 -15.00
CA LEU A 81 2.97 -1.94 -14.05
C LEU A 81 2.88 -0.43 -14.29
N SER A 82 2.90 0.03 -15.54
CA SER A 82 2.83 1.45 -15.86
C SER A 82 1.49 2.06 -15.41
N ASP A 83 0.39 1.29 -15.52
CA ASP A 83 -0.92 1.70 -15.03
C ASP A 83 -0.97 1.82 -13.51
N ILE A 84 -0.40 0.84 -12.79
CA ILE A 84 -0.32 0.85 -11.33
C ILE A 84 0.50 2.06 -10.87
N LEU A 85 1.64 2.31 -11.52
CA LEU A 85 2.53 3.43 -11.19
C LEU A 85 1.93 4.79 -11.53
N ALA A 86 1.08 4.88 -12.57
CA ALA A 86 0.34 6.11 -12.86
C ALA A 86 -0.54 6.54 -11.68
N GLY A 87 -1.07 5.58 -10.91
CA GLY A 87 -1.88 5.80 -9.70
C GLY A 87 -1.11 6.30 -8.48
N ASN A 88 0.23 6.30 -8.51
CA ASN A 88 1.04 6.50 -7.31
C ASN A 88 0.83 7.87 -6.65
N SER A 89 0.70 8.95 -7.44
CA SER A 89 0.44 10.30 -6.89
C SER A 89 -0.93 10.39 -6.21
N ALA A 90 -1.97 9.82 -6.81
CA ALA A 90 -3.32 9.82 -6.27
C ALA A 90 -3.41 9.00 -4.97
N ILE A 91 -2.76 7.83 -4.94
CA ILE A 91 -2.63 7.02 -3.73
C ILE A 91 -1.86 7.78 -2.64
N ALA A 92 -0.76 8.46 -3.01
CA ALA A 92 0.05 9.24 -2.08
C ALA A 92 -0.73 10.40 -1.45
N GLU A 93 -1.49 11.15 -2.25
CA GLU A 93 -2.34 12.24 -1.77
C GLU A 93 -3.42 11.73 -0.81
N TRP A 94 -4.08 10.62 -1.17
CA TRP A 94 -5.04 9.98 -0.29
C TRP A 94 -4.40 9.52 1.02
N ALA A 95 -3.27 8.83 0.95
CA ALA A 95 -2.52 8.36 2.11
C ALA A 95 -2.13 9.52 3.06
N LYS A 96 -1.62 10.63 2.50
CA LYS A 96 -1.30 11.85 3.25
C LYS A 96 -2.51 12.42 3.99
N SER A 97 -3.68 12.47 3.34
CA SER A 97 -4.91 12.94 3.99
C SER A 97 -5.38 12.05 5.16
N HIS A 98 -4.87 10.82 5.26
CA HIS A 98 -5.11 9.90 6.38
C HIS A 98 -3.94 9.88 7.38
N GLY A 99 -3.01 10.83 7.26
CA GLY A 99 -1.85 10.97 8.14
C GLY A 99 -0.77 9.92 7.94
N ALA A 100 -0.76 9.20 6.81
CA ALA A 100 0.31 8.26 6.52
C ALA A 100 1.60 9.00 6.15
N ILE A 101 2.72 8.51 6.67
CA ILE A 101 4.05 9.07 6.44
C ILE A 101 4.68 8.57 5.14
N GLY A 102 4.16 7.49 4.54
CA GLY A 102 4.67 6.89 3.31
C GLY A 102 3.76 5.78 2.78
N VAL A 103 4.15 5.20 1.64
CA VAL A 103 3.56 3.97 1.08
C VAL A 103 4.49 2.80 1.36
N CYS A 104 3.93 1.65 1.72
CA CYS A 104 4.64 0.39 1.82
C CYS A 104 3.94 -0.71 1.03
N LEU A 105 4.69 -1.75 0.68
CA LEU A 105 4.13 -2.96 0.07
C LEU A 105 4.93 -4.18 0.51
N ILE A 106 4.26 -5.33 0.57
CA ILE A 106 4.91 -6.62 0.76
C ILE A 106 5.08 -7.23 -0.63
N GLY A 107 6.33 -7.47 -1.02
CA GLY A 107 6.65 -7.87 -2.39
C GLY A 107 7.65 -9.02 -2.44
N ARG A 108 7.69 -9.71 -3.57
CA ARG A 108 8.70 -10.75 -3.82
C ARG A 108 10.09 -10.14 -3.94
N LYS A 109 11.15 -10.93 -3.73
CA LYS A 109 12.57 -10.49 -3.83
C LYS A 109 12.91 -9.73 -5.12
N GLY A 110 12.23 -10.02 -6.24
CA GLY A 110 12.45 -9.37 -7.53
C GLY A 110 11.91 -7.94 -7.65
N TRP A 111 10.96 -7.54 -6.78
CA TRP A 111 10.31 -6.22 -6.86
C TRP A 111 11.28 -5.07 -6.61
N ILE A 112 12.34 -5.28 -5.84
CA ILE A 112 13.36 -4.25 -5.60
C ILE A 112 13.96 -3.70 -6.89
N ARG A 113 14.05 -4.51 -7.96
CA ARG A 113 14.59 -4.06 -9.25
C ARG A 113 13.70 -3.02 -9.93
N VAL A 114 12.39 -3.10 -9.69
CA VAL A 114 11.38 -2.20 -10.22
C VAL A 114 11.17 -1.00 -9.30
N LEU A 115 11.19 -1.23 -7.99
CA LEU A 115 10.83 -0.23 -6.99
C LEU A 115 12.00 0.66 -6.56
N ALA A 116 13.25 0.17 -6.59
CA ALA A 116 14.40 0.99 -6.19
C ALA A 116 14.56 2.27 -7.05
N PRO A 117 14.40 2.24 -8.39
CA PRO A 117 14.38 3.45 -9.19
C PRO A 117 13.26 4.45 -8.83
N LEU A 118 12.21 3.99 -8.14
CA LEU A 118 11.08 4.81 -7.69
C LEU A 118 11.25 5.32 -6.25
N GLY A 119 12.42 5.12 -5.64
CA GLY A 119 12.71 5.59 -4.28
C GLY A 119 12.34 4.60 -3.17
N PHE A 120 11.97 3.35 -3.50
CA PHE A 120 11.71 2.36 -2.45
C PHE A 120 13.01 1.75 -1.91
N ALA A 121 13.06 1.63 -0.58
CA ALA A 121 14.06 0.84 0.14
C ALA A 121 13.44 -0.48 0.62
N SER A 122 14.26 -1.54 0.68
CA SER A 122 13.83 -2.81 1.29
C SER A 122 14.15 -2.82 2.79
N GLN A 123 13.16 -3.15 3.61
CA GLN A 123 13.33 -3.45 5.03
C GLN A 123 12.95 -4.91 5.31
N LYS A 124 13.77 -5.59 6.12
CA LYS A 124 13.41 -6.92 6.63
C LYS A 124 12.37 -6.76 7.74
N TYR A 125 11.43 -7.69 7.81
CA TYR A 125 10.52 -7.81 8.94
C TYR A 125 10.37 -9.29 9.32
N ILE A 126 9.96 -9.54 10.56
CA ILE A 126 9.62 -10.89 11.01
C ILE A 126 8.12 -11.06 10.81
N ASN A 127 7.73 -12.03 10.00
CA ASN A 127 6.34 -12.47 9.93
C ASN A 127 6.06 -13.31 11.18
N THR A 128 5.42 -12.71 12.18
CA THR A 128 5.13 -13.35 13.47
C THR A 128 4.16 -14.52 13.34
N THR A 129 3.29 -14.50 12.33
CA THR A 129 2.32 -15.58 12.04
C THR A 129 3.00 -16.83 11.49
N LYS A 130 4.06 -16.66 10.69
CA LYS A 130 4.80 -17.76 10.04
C LYS A 130 6.15 -18.09 10.70
N GLN A 131 6.60 -17.27 11.64
CA GLN A 131 7.95 -17.32 12.22
C GLN A 131 9.07 -17.28 11.16
N GLU A 132 8.86 -16.54 10.08
CA GLU A 132 9.79 -16.45 8.93
C GLU A 132 10.20 -15.00 8.65
N GLU A 133 11.42 -14.80 8.13
CA GLU A 133 11.89 -13.49 7.64
C GLU A 133 11.17 -13.11 6.33
N GLY A 134 10.39 -12.03 6.37
CA GLY A 134 9.78 -11.40 5.21
C GLY A 134 10.55 -10.16 4.73
N ARG A 135 10.13 -9.62 3.57
CA ARG A 135 10.61 -8.31 3.08
C ARG A 135 9.43 -7.38 2.84
N VAL A 136 9.46 -6.23 3.50
CA VAL A 136 8.61 -5.09 3.17
C VAL A 136 9.45 -4.13 2.33
N TYR A 137 8.85 -3.61 1.27
CA TYR A 137 9.42 -2.50 0.53
C TYR A 137 8.71 -1.23 0.96
N LEU A 138 9.47 -0.30 1.49
CA LEU A 138 9.00 1.01 1.92
C LEU A 138 9.36 1.99 0.83
N LEU A 139 8.38 2.72 0.30
CA LEU A 139 8.68 3.99 -0.33
C LEU A 139 9.24 4.89 0.78
N THR A 140 10.27 5.70 0.49
CA THR A 140 10.69 6.74 1.43
C THR A 140 9.48 7.50 1.97
N ARG A 141 9.61 8.04 3.19
CA ARG A 141 8.58 8.91 3.74
C ARG A 141 8.19 9.90 2.64
N PHE A 142 6.90 10.15 2.43
CA PHE A 142 6.45 11.17 1.47
C PHE A 142 7.14 12.53 1.68
N PHE A 143 7.70 12.71 2.87
CA PHE A 143 8.53 13.79 3.34
C PHE A 143 10.03 13.54 3.10
N ASP A 144 10.49 13.54 1.85
CA ASP A 144 11.92 13.84 1.55
C ASP A 144 12.14 15.38 1.48
N GLY A 145 11.49 16.14 2.36
CA GLY A 145 11.53 17.61 2.28
C GLY A 145 10.98 18.41 3.46
N ILE A 146 10.65 17.79 4.59
CA ILE A 146 10.36 18.51 5.83
C ILE A 146 11.20 17.87 6.94
N ILE A 147 12.33 18.51 7.25
CA ILE A 147 12.95 18.40 8.57
C ILE A 147 11.86 18.87 9.54
N PRO A 148 11.39 18.06 10.51
CA PRO A 148 10.54 18.59 11.55
C PRO A 148 11.32 19.75 12.18
N LYS A 149 10.79 20.98 12.05
CA LYS A 149 11.16 22.07 12.94
C LYS A 149 10.86 21.56 14.34
N ASN A 150 11.89 21.03 15.01
CA ASN A 150 12.05 20.86 16.45
C ASN A 150 13.32 20.04 16.79
N ASP A 151 14.34 20.06 15.93
CA ASP A 151 15.71 19.67 16.30
C ASP A 151 16.68 20.76 15.80
N ASP A 152 16.38 22.02 16.16
CA ASP A 152 17.40 23.06 16.12
C ASP A 152 18.12 23.04 17.48
N PRO A 153 19.40 22.63 17.57
CA PRO A 153 20.13 22.63 18.83
C PRO A 153 20.39 24.04 19.40
N ASP A 154 19.99 25.09 18.68
CA ASP A 154 20.18 26.51 19.04
C ASP A 154 18.87 27.27 19.34
N ASP A 155 17.74 26.61 19.65
CA ASP A 155 16.55 27.29 20.19
C ASP A 155 16.66 27.41 21.73
N PRO A 156 16.95 28.59 22.31
CA PRO A 156 16.99 28.75 23.75
C PRO A 156 15.57 28.95 24.28
N ASP A 157 15.22 28.18 25.32
CA ASP A 157 13.97 28.27 26.10
C ASP A 157 13.47 29.71 26.39
#